data_AF-A0A7J0HFB1-F1
#
_entry.id   AF-A0A7J0HFB1-F1
#
_cell.length_a   1.000
_cell.length_b   1.000
_cell.length_c   1.000
_cell.angle_alpha   90.00
_cell.angle_beta   90.00
_cell.angle_gamma   90.00
#
_symmetry.space_group_name_H-M   'P 1'
#
loop_
_entity.id
_entity.type
_entity.pdbx_description
1 polymer ?
#
loop_
_entity_poly.entity_id
_entity_poly.type
_entity_poly.pdbx_seq_one_letter_code
_entity_poly.pdbx_strand_id
1 'polypeptide(L)'
;MRLEYLNSEFIRTAYNICYPNPVGPECQKLYDQYKKIIEDYTSSKILPYLREKKDKDLLQELVKQWKNLKVMMRWLSRLLHYLDRYFIRRKELPSLNATSLLIFYDLIHREREGEQIDQALVKNVLDIYVEIGDGSMTYYVEDFEEAMLIDTASFYSHKASIWIASESYKDYMLKVEESLKQEKDRASCYLQKSQYTLLEVVEHELLSVYASQLEEKKMLDENEVA
;
A
#
# COMPACT_ATOMS: atom_id res chain seq x y z
N MET A 1 7.43 26.96 12.31
CA MET A 1 6.90 28.30 11.93
C MET A 1 7.23 28.73 10.49
N ARG A 2 8.48 28.98 10.08
CA ARG A 2 8.78 29.46 8.70
C ARG A 2 8.59 28.40 7.60
N LEU A 3 8.83 27.13 7.93
CA LEU A 3 8.76 26.00 6.98
C LEU A 3 7.32 25.49 6.76
N GLU A 4 6.46 25.50 7.80
CA GLU A 4 5.04 25.12 7.67
C GLU A 4 4.25 26.13 6.84
N TYR A 5 4.58 27.42 6.99
CA TYR A 5 3.98 28.50 6.20
C TYR A 5 4.37 28.43 4.71
N LEU A 6 5.66 28.13 4.44
CA LEU A 6 6.13 27.91 3.07
C LEU A 6 5.42 26.71 2.43
N ASN A 7 5.16 25.66 3.20
CA ASN A 7 4.45 24.47 2.75
C ASN A 7 2.97 24.76 2.41
N SER A 8 2.25 25.54 3.23
CA SER A 8 0.84 25.84 2.92
C SER A 8 0.68 26.71 1.66
N GLU A 9 1.58 27.66 1.43
CA GLU A 9 1.60 28.49 0.22
C GLU A 9 1.93 27.68 -1.03
N PHE A 10 2.90 26.76 -0.96
CA PHE A 10 3.24 25.87 -2.07
C PHE A 10 2.11 24.89 -2.39
N ILE A 11 1.49 24.27 -1.37
CA ILE A 11 0.34 23.36 -1.55
C ILE A 11 -0.84 24.11 -2.17
N ARG A 12 -1.14 25.31 -1.69
CA ARG A 12 -2.21 26.15 -2.25
C ARG A 12 -1.95 26.52 -3.70
N THR A 13 -0.69 26.80 -4.05
CA THR A 13 -0.29 27.15 -5.41
C THR A 13 -0.39 25.95 -6.34
N ALA A 14 0.09 24.77 -5.92
CA ALA A 14 -0.08 23.53 -6.67
C ALA A 14 -1.57 23.19 -6.85
N TYR A 15 -2.38 23.33 -5.81
CA TYR A 15 -3.84 23.17 -5.88
C TYR A 15 -4.47 24.12 -6.90
N ASN A 16 -4.14 25.42 -6.87
CA ASN A 16 -4.70 26.41 -7.80
C ASN A 16 -4.30 26.15 -9.27
N ILE A 17 -3.12 25.58 -9.50
CA ILE A 17 -2.65 25.19 -10.84
C ILE A 17 -3.37 23.94 -11.33
N CYS A 18 -3.62 22.98 -10.43
CA CYS A 18 -4.15 21.67 -10.79
C CYS A 18 -5.69 21.57 -10.72
N TYR A 19 -6.37 22.38 -9.91
CA TYR A 19 -7.82 22.37 -9.72
C TYR A 19 -8.63 22.68 -11.00
N PRO A 20 -8.26 23.67 -11.83
CA PRO A 20 -9.05 24.03 -13.02
C PRO A 20 -9.06 22.93 -14.08
N ASN A 21 -7.93 22.22 -14.24
CA ASN A 21 -7.80 21.08 -15.13
C ASN A 21 -6.76 20.12 -14.56
N PRO A 22 -7.20 19.14 -13.74
CA PRO A 22 -6.31 18.16 -13.15
C PRO A 22 -5.51 17.41 -14.21
N VAL A 23 -6.07 17.33 -15.43
CA VAL A 23 -5.56 16.58 -16.57
C VAL A 23 -4.79 17.39 -17.60
N GLY A 24 -4.55 18.67 -17.27
CA GLY A 24 -4.01 19.66 -18.18
C GLY A 24 -2.50 19.60 -18.37
N PRO A 25 -1.99 20.23 -19.44
CA PRO A 25 -0.55 20.35 -19.70
C PRO A 25 0.21 21.07 -18.57
N GLU A 26 -0.48 21.84 -17.74
CA GLU A 26 0.06 22.53 -16.57
C GLU A 26 0.50 21.55 -15.48
N CYS A 27 -0.30 20.52 -15.19
CA CYS A 27 0.03 19.45 -14.25
C CYS A 27 1.23 18.63 -14.74
N GLN A 28 1.29 18.34 -16.04
CA GLN A 28 2.41 17.62 -16.66
C GLN A 28 3.71 18.43 -16.57
N LYS A 29 3.67 19.73 -16.89
CA LYS A 29 4.82 20.63 -16.76
C LYS A 29 5.32 20.71 -15.32
N LEU A 30 4.41 20.74 -14.35
CA LEU A 30 4.76 20.75 -12.93
C LEU A 30 5.50 19.46 -12.55
N TYR A 31 5.02 18.30 -13.00
CA TYR A 31 5.67 17.02 -12.78
C TYR A 31 7.06 16.92 -13.43
N ASP A 32 7.19 17.34 -14.69
CA ASP A 32 8.45 17.27 -15.44
C ASP A 32 9.52 18.21 -14.87
N GLN A 33 9.13 19.44 -14.50
CA GLN A 33 10.03 20.39 -13.84
C GLN A 33 10.48 19.87 -12.48
N TYR A 34 9.57 19.24 -11.76
CA TYR A 34 9.86 18.66 -10.46
C TYR A 34 10.90 17.53 -10.55
N LYS A 35 10.67 16.58 -11.46
CA LYS A 35 11.61 15.46 -11.70
C LYS A 35 13.01 15.97 -12.00
N LYS A 36 13.11 16.98 -12.86
CA LYS A 36 14.38 17.62 -13.21
C LYS A 36 15.09 18.24 -12.01
N ILE A 37 14.35 18.94 -11.12
CA ILE A 37 14.94 19.56 -9.92
C ILE A 37 15.54 18.51 -8.97
N ILE A 38 14.87 17.37 -8.78
CA ILE A 38 15.43 16.27 -7.97
C ILE A 38 16.67 15.68 -8.62
N GLU A 39 16.62 15.40 -9.93
CA GLU A 39 17.74 14.83 -10.67
C GLU A 39 18.97 15.75 -10.59
N ASP A 40 18.75 17.05 -10.76
CA ASP A 40 19.77 18.09 -10.65
C ASP A 40 20.32 18.18 -9.22
N TYR A 41 19.47 18.18 -8.19
CA TYR A 41 19.92 18.23 -6.78
C TYR A 41 20.75 17.00 -6.39
N THR A 42 20.29 15.81 -6.78
CA THR A 42 20.97 14.55 -6.49
C THR A 42 22.33 14.49 -7.18
N SER A 43 22.38 14.87 -8.45
CA SER A 43 23.58 14.82 -9.29
C SER A 43 24.60 15.90 -8.93
N SER A 44 24.15 17.11 -8.61
CA SER A 44 25.03 18.26 -8.39
C SER A 44 25.39 18.54 -6.93
N LYS A 45 24.58 18.08 -5.96
CA LYS A 45 24.80 18.37 -4.53
C LYS A 45 25.08 17.12 -3.71
N ILE A 46 24.27 16.06 -3.84
CA ILE A 46 24.40 14.88 -2.98
C ILE A 46 25.60 14.03 -3.41
N LEU A 47 25.67 13.64 -4.70
CA LEU A 47 26.70 12.73 -5.19
C LEU A 47 28.14 13.27 -5.03
N PRO A 48 28.45 14.54 -5.36
CA PRO A 48 29.79 15.07 -5.15
C PRO A 48 30.18 15.16 -3.67
N TYR A 49 29.23 15.56 -2.81
CA TYR A 49 29.45 15.69 -1.37
C TYR A 49 29.70 14.34 -0.67
N LEU A 50 29.08 13.26 -1.15
CA LEU A 50 29.33 11.90 -0.67
C LEU A 50 30.69 11.36 -1.15
N ARG A 51 31.15 11.70 -2.35
CA ARG A 51 32.45 11.24 -2.88
C ARG A 51 33.66 11.76 -2.10
N GLU A 52 33.52 12.87 -1.39
CA GLU A 52 34.58 13.47 -0.57
C GLU A 52 34.72 12.82 0.82
N LYS A 53 33.79 11.95 1.23
CA LYS A 53 33.78 11.28 2.55
C LYS A 53 34.28 9.83 2.43
N LYS A 54 34.90 9.32 3.49
CA LYS A 54 35.40 7.93 3.57
C LYS A 54 34.93 7.24 4.85
N ASP A 55 34.95 5.90 4.81
CA ASP A 55 34.75 5.02 5.95
C ASP A 55 33.49 5.34 6.78
N LYS A 56 33.65 5.52 8.09
CA LYS A 56 32.54 5.72 9.03
C LYS A 56 31.79 7.03 8.80
N ASP A 57 32.49 8.09 8.39
CA ASP A 57 31.90 9.41 8.13
C ASP A 57 31.03 9.40 6.87
N LEU A 58 31.42 8.60 5.86
CA LEU A 58 30.60 8.37 4.68
C LEU A 58 29.29 7.68 5.05
N LEU A 59 29.34 6.64 5.89
CA LEU A 59 28.13 5.90 6.29
C LEU A 59 27.18 6.76 7.11
N GLN A 60 27.69 7.56 8.04
CA GLN A 60 26.86 8.48 8.83
C GLN A 60 26.23 9.57 7.97
N GLU A 61 27.00 10.14 7.04
CA GLU A 61 26.47 11.17 6.16
C GLU A 61 25.49 10.58 5.14
N LEU A 62 25.70 9.35 4.66
CA LEU A 62 24.75 8.65 3.78
C LEU A 62 23.42 8.39 4.49
N VAL A 63 23.44 7.93 5.75
CA VAL A 63 22.22 7.77 6.56
C VAL A 63 21.52 9.11 6.78
N LYS A 64 22.27 10.19 6.99
CA LYS A 64 21.73 11.55 7.17
C LYS A 64 21.14 12.11 5.88
N GLN A 65 21.81 11.95 4.74
CA GLN A 65 21.29 12.35 3.43
C GLN A 65 20.09 11.50 3.04
N TRP A 66 20.08 10.21 3.38
CA TRP A 66 18.92 9.35 3.22
C TRP A 66 17.74 9.83 4.05
N LYS A 67 17.94 10.23 5.32
CA LYS A 67 16.89 10.87 6.14
C LYS A 67 16.39 12.17 5.51
N ASN A 68 17.28 13.00 4.97
CA ASN A 68 16.89 14.24 4.29
C ASN A 68 16.13 13.97 2.98
N LEU A 69 16.54 12.97 2.21
CA LEU A 69 15.84 12.51 1.01
C LEU A 69 14.47 11.92 1.37
N LYS A 70 14.35 11.16 2.46
CA LYS A 70 13.05 10.72 3.00
C LYS A 70 12.17 11.93 3.37
N VAL A 71 12.72 12.94 4.03
CA VAL A 71 11.99 14.17 4.36
C VAL A 71 11.57 14.91 3.10
N MET A 72 12.44 15.04 2.10
CA MET A 72 12.11 15.62 0.80
C MET A 72 11.01 14.82 0.08
N MET A 73 11.10 13.49 0.11
CA MET A 73 10.08 12.56 -0.38
C MET A 73 8.75 12.65 0.40
N ARG A 74 8.77 13.02 1.69
CA ARG A 74 7.57 13.35 2.50
C ARG A 74 6.88 14.63 2.05
N TRP A 75 7.61 15.68 1.68
CA TRP A 75 7.00 16.90 1.11
C TRP A 75 6.43 16.65 -0.28
N LEU A 76 7.10 15.77 -1.01
CA LEU A 76 6.77 15.28 -2.34
C LEU A 76 5.46 14.52 -2.41
N SER A 77 5.29 13.50 -1.56
CA SER A 77 4.07 12.72 -1.51
C SER A 77 2.88 13.62 -1.20
N ARG A 78 3.04 14.66 -0.35
CA ARG A 78 2.00 15.65 -0.04
C ARG A 78 1.66 16.58 -1.20
N LEU A 79 2.63 16.98 -2.01
CA LEU A 79 2.42 17.82 -3.20
C LEU A 79 1.82 17.03 -4.36
N LEU A 80 2.23 15.77 -4.51
CA LEU A 80 1.72 14.86 -5.51
C LEU A 80 0.40 14.21 -5.09
N HIS A 81 0.02 14.16 -3.80
CA HIS A 81 -1.23 13.56 -3.31
C HIS A 81 -2.48 14.18 -3.98
N TYR A 82 -2.48 15.48 -4.29
CA TYR A 82 -3.56 16.11 -5.05
C TYR A 82 -3.61 15.62 -6.52
N LEU A 83 -2.45 15.42 -7.14
CA LEU A 83 -2.33 14.87 -8.49
C LEU A 83 -2.62 13.35 -8.52
N ASP A 84 -2.16 12.58 -7.52
CA ASP A 84 -2.44 11.15 -7.33
C ASP A 84 -3.94 10.90 -7.15
N ARG A 85 -4.61 11.69 -6.30
CA ARG A 85 -6.03 11.49 -5.95
C ARG A 85 -7.00 11.89 -7.06
N TYR A 86 -6.69 12.92 -7.86
CA TYR A 86 -7.66 13.49 -8.84
C TYR A 86 -7.23 13.42 -10.31
N PHE A 87 -5.94 13.49 -10.63
CA PHE A 87 -5.44 13.43 -12.01
C PHE A 87 -5.15 11.98 -12.44
N ILE A 88 -4.51 11.19 -11.57
CA ILE A 88 -4.04 9.83 -11.89
C ILE A 88 -5.21 8.82 -11.85
N ARG A 89 -6.14 8.93 -10.90
CA ARG A 89 -7.37 8.13 -10.84
C ARG A 89 -8.27 8.25 -12.08
N ARG A 90 -8.14 9.33 -12.87
CA ARG A 90 -8.95 9.58 -14.08
C ARG A 90 -8.23 9.23 -15.39
N LYS A 91 -6.94 8.86 -15.36
CA LYS A 91 -6.14 8.61 -16.58
C LYS A 91 -5.52 7.22 -16.68
N GLU A 92 -5.73 6.32 -15.72
CA GLU A 92 -5.25 4.93 -15.76
C GLU A 92 -3.73 4.80 -16.01
N LEU A 93 -2.93 5.76 -15.52
CA LEU A 93 -1.48 5.71 -15.63
C LEU A 93 -0.87 5.24 -14.29
N PRO A 94 0.14 4.34 -14.30
CA PRO A 94 0.80 3.91 -13.07
C PRO A 94 1.70 5.02 -12.53
N SER A 95 1.45 5.47 -11.29
CA SER A 95 2.36 6.36 -10.56
C SER A 95 3.61 5.58 -10.07
N LEU A 96 4.67 6.29 -9.73
CA LEU A 96 5.87 5.69 -9.10
C LEU A 96 5.50 4.96 -7.79
N ASN A 97 4.48 5.47 -7.09
CA ASN A 97 3.86 4.84 -5.92
C ASN A 97 3.01 3.64 -6.30
N ALA A 98 2.27 3.69 -7.42
CA ALA A 98 1.46 2.57 -7.90
C ALA A 98 2.34 1.39 -8.31
N THR A 99 3.49 1.58 -8.96
CA THR A 99 4.42 0.47 -9.22
C THR A 99 4.97 -0.13 -7.93
N SER A 100 5.30 0.71 -6.93
CA SER A 100 5.75 0.23 -5.63
C SER A 100 4.65 -0.51 -4.85
N LEU A 101 3.40 -0.04 -4.93
CA LEU A 101 2.23 -0.67 -4.33
C LEU A 101 1.83 -1.95 -5.06
N LEU A 102 1.94 -2.00 -6.39
CA LEU A 102 1.70 -3.20 -7.18
C LEU A 102 2.72 -4.29 -6.84
N ILE A 103 4.00 -3.94 -6.72
CA ILE A 103 5.04 -4.88 -6.26
C ILE A 103 4.76 -5.34 -4.83
N PHE A 104 4.27 -4.44 -3.98
CA PHE A 104 3.91 -4.76 -2.61
C PHE A 104 2.71 -5.72 -2.52
N TYR A 105 1.63 -5.46 -3.26
CA TYR A 105 0.47 -6.36 -3.32
C TYR A 105 0.84 -7.68 -3.97
N ASP A 106 1.67 -7.68 -5.01
CA ASP A 106 2.22 -8.90 -5.61
C ASP A 106 2.99 -9.76 -4.59
N LEU A 107 3.80 -9.14 -3.72
CA LEU A 107 4.45 -9.86 -2.61
C LEU A 107 3.43 -10.49 -1.66
N ILE A 108 2.39 -9.76 -1.26
CA ILE A 108 1.33 -10.29 -0.38
C ILE A 108 0.57 -11.43 -1.07
N HIS A 109 0.22 -11.28 -2.35
CA HIS A 109 -0.47 -12.32 -3.12
C HIS A 109 0.40 -13.58 -3.25
N ARG A 110 1.68 -13.44 -3.56
CA ARG A 110 2.61 -14.57 -3.59
C ARG A 110 2.72 -15.25 -2.24
N GLU A 111 2.76 -14.48 -1.14
CA GLU A 111 2.73 -15.06 0.20
C GLU A 111 1.40 -15.77 0.52
N ARG A 112 0.25 -15.26 0.02
CA ARG A 112 -1.06 -15.94 0.13
C ARG A 112 -1.12 -17.25 -0.65
N GLU A 113 -0.42 -17.33 -1.77
CA GLU A 113 -0.27 -18.58 -2.54
C GLU A 113 0.80 -19.52 -1.94
N GLY A 114 1.39 -19.16 -0.80
CA GLY A 114 2.32 -20.00 -0.05
C GLY A 114 3.80 -19.78 -0.37
N GLU A 115 4.14 -18.75 -1.17
CA GLU A 115 5.55 -18.40 -1.39
C GLU A 115 6.18 -17.74 -0.15
N GLN A 116 7.45 -18.04 0.10
CA GLN A 116 8.22 -17.31 1.10
C GLN A 116 8.65 -15.95 0.56
N ILE A 117 8.26 -14.88 1.26
CA ILE A 117 8.65 -13.51 0.93
C ILE A 117 9.54 -12.90 2.03
N ASP A 118 10.24 -11.82 1.68
CA ASP A 118 10.94 -10.99 2.66
C ASP A 118 9.93 -10.10 3.43
N GLN A 119 9.38 -10.63 4.51
CA GLN A 119 8.44 -9.91 5.38
C GLN A 119 9.05 -8.63 5.99
N ALA A 120 10.37 -8.55 6.15
CA ALA A 120 11.03 -7.35 6.66
C ALA A 120 10.98 -6.22 5.62
N LEU A 121 11.08 -6.54 4.33
CA LEU A 121 10.88 -5.57 3.26
C LEU A 121 9.46 -4.98 3.29
N VAL A 122 8.45 -5.83 3.43
CA VAL A 122 7.03 -5.43 3.52
C VAL A 122 6.83 -4.51 4.74
N LYS A 123 7.34 -4.91 5.90
CA LYS A 123 7.28 -4.09 7.12
C LYS A 123 7.96 -2.73 6.95
N ASN A 124 9.15 -2.67 6.35
CA ASN A 124 9.87 -1.42 6.12
C ASN A 124 9.07 -0.45 5.23
N VAL A 125 8.33 -0.96 4.24
CA VAL A 125 7.45 -0.13 3.41
C VAL A 125 6.29 0.43 4.23
N LEU A 126 5.67 -0.37 5.09
CA LEU A 126 4.57 0.09 5.96
C LEU A 126 5.02 1.10 7.01
N ASP A 127 6.21 0.92 7.59
CA ASP A 127 6.80 1.86 8.53
C ASP A 127 7.00 3.25 7.90
N ILE A 128 7.21 3.34 6.57
CA ILE A 128 7.27 4.63 5.87
C ILE A 128 5.94 5.39 5.98
N TYR A 129 4.79 4.73 5.85
CA TYR A 129 3.48 5.40 5.95
C TYR A 129 3.24 5.98 7.35
N VAL A 130 3.65 5.25 8.39
CA VAL A 130 3.55 5.71 9.80
C VAL A 130 4.55 6.85 10.06
N GLU A 131 5.78 6.73 9.55
CA GLU A 131 6.79 7.79 9.64
C GLU A 131 6.37 9.08 8.90
N ILE A 132 5.70 8.98 7.76
CA ILE A 132 5.19 10.14 7.00
C ILE A 132 4.09 10.87 7.78
N GLY A 133 3.26 10.12 8.52
CA GLY A 133 2.24 10.68 9.41
C GLY A 133 2.78 11.35 10.67
N ASP A 134 4.10 11.44 10.87
CA ASP A 134 4.70 11.89 12.13
C ASP A 134 4.18 11.08 13.33
N GLY A 135 4.00 9.76 13.12
CA GLY A 135 3.38 8.84 14.08
C GLY A 135 1.85 8.80 14.00
N SER A 136 1.20 9.69 13.24
CA SER A 136 -0.21 9.57 12.89
C SER A 136 -0.44 8.41 11.92
N MET A 137 -1.56 7.71 12.09
CA MET A 137 -1.99 6.63 11.20
C MET A 137 -2.74 7.14 9.96
N THR A 138 -2.97 8.45 9.83
CA THR A 138 -3.80 9.02 8.75
C THR A 138 -3.40 8.53 7.36
N TYR A 139 -2.11 8.57 7.02
CA TYR A 139 -1.65 8.13 5.69
C TYR A 139 -1.64 6.61 5.54
N TYR A 140 -1.37 5.87 6.62
CA TYR A 140 -1.51 4.42 6.59
C TYR A 140 -2.96 4.02 6.28
N VAL A 141 -3.93 4.66 6.93
CA VAL A 141 -5.36 4.35 6.74
C VAL A 141 -5.83 4.78 5.35
N GLU A 142 -5.59 6.04 4.98
CA GLU A 142 -6.12 6.65 3.75
C GLU A 142 -5.42 6.15 2.48
N ASP A 143 -4.11 5.90 2.51
CA ASP A 143 -3.34 5.60 1.31
C ASP A 143 -3.02 4.10 1.14
N PHE A 144 -3.15 3.30 2.21
CA PHE A 144 -2.78 1.89 2.20
C PHE A 144 -3.91 0.96 2.65
N GLU A 145 -4.40 1.13 3.88
CA GLU A 145 -5.31 0.16 4.51
C GLU A 145 -6.60 -0.03 3.71
N GLU A 146 -7.25 1.05 3.28
CA GLU A 146 -8.49 0.95 2.50
C GLU A 146 -8.29 0.15 1.20
N ALA A 147 -7.23 0.44 0.45
CA ALA A 147 -6.91 -0.26 -0.80
C ALA A 147 -6.53 -1.73 -0.56
N MET A 148 -5.77 -2.00 0.51
CA MET A 148 -5.37 -3.35 0.90
C MET A 148 -6.58 -4.21 1.31
N LEU A 149 -7.54 -3.64 2.03
CA LEU A 149 -8.78 -4.35 2.41
C LEU A 149 -9.64 -4.66 1.17
N ILE A 150 -9.74 -3.73 0.20
CA ILE A 150 -10.46 -3.96 -1.07
C ILE A 150 -9.80 -5.08 -1.89
N ASP A 151 -8.47 -5.07 -2.00
CA ASP A 151 -7.71 -6.12 -2.70
C ASP A 151 -7.86 -7.47 -2.00
N THR A 152 -7.81 -7.50 -0.66
CA THR A 152 -8.04 -8.70 0.14
C THR A 152 -9.44 -9.26 -0.06
N ALA A 153 -10.46 -8.40 -0.05
CA ALA A 153 -11.84 -8.81 -0.32
C ALA A 153 -11.94 -9.44 -1.72
N SER A 154 -11.35 -8.81 -2.73
CA SER A 154 -11.35 -9.31 -4.10
C SER A 154 -10.67 -10.68 -4.23
N PHE A 155 -9.53 -10.87 -3.55
CA PHE A 155 -8.81 -12.14 -3.52
C PHE A 155 -9.67 -13.27 -2.92
N TYR A 156 -10.23 -13.05 -1.73
CA TYR A 156 -11.02 -14.08 -1.04
C TYR A 156 -12.38 -14.32 -1.67
N SER A 157 -13.02 -13.29 -2.24
CA SER A 157 -14.23 -13.45 -3.05
C SER A 157 -13.98 -14.38 -4.24
N HIS A 158 -12.86 -14.21 -4.95
CA HIS A 158 -12.47 -15.09 -6.04
C HIS A 158 -12.22 -16.54 -5.56
N LYS A 159 -11.42 -16.73 -4.50
CA LYS A 159 -11.15 -18.06 -3.93
C LYS A 159 -12.44 -18.76 -3.47
N ALA A 160 -13.31 -18.04 -2.75
CA ALA A 160 -14.59 -18.56 -2.27
C ALA A 160 -15.49 -19.00 -3.42
N SER A 161 -15.57 -18.23 -4.49
CA SER A 161 -16.38 -18.58 -5.67
C SER A 161 -15.95 -19.89 -6.34
N ILE A 162 -14.65 -20.21 -6.28
CA ILE A 162 -14.11 -21.48 -6.78
C ILE A 162 -14.43 -22.59 -5.77
N TRP A 163 -14.05 -22.40 -4.51
CA TRP A 163 -14.17 -23.44 -3.50
C TRP A 163 -15.61 -23.85 -3.23
N ILE A 164 -16.54 -22.89 -3.22
CA ILE A 164 -17.96 -23.19 -3.03
C ILE A 164 -18.52 -24.02 -4.19
N ALA A 165 -17.94 -23.94 -5.39
CA ALA A 165 -18.38 -24.75 -6.52
C ALA A 165 -17.72 -26.13 -6.55
N SER A 166 -16.48 -26.26 -6.08
CA SER A 166 -15.65 -27.45 -6.28
C SER A 166 -15.42 -28.32 -5.05
N GLU A 167 -15.57 -27.79 -3.84
CA GLU A 167 -15.19 -28.47 -2.58
C GLU A 167 -16.43 -28.97 -1.81
N SER A 168 -16.23 -30.00 -0.98
CA SER A 168 -17.22 -30.43 0.02
C SER A 168 -17.41 -29.37 1.10
N TYR A 169 -18.49 -29.45 1.91
CA TYR A 169 -18.67 -28.52 3.02
C TYR A 169 -17.48 -28.58 3.99
N LYS A 170 -17.03 -29.80 4.33
CA LYS A 170 -15.91 -30.01 5.27
C LYS A 170 -14.60 -29.42 4.73
N ASP A 171 -14.29 -29.68 3.46
CA ASP A 171 -13.05 -29.18 2.85
C ASP A 171 -13.08 -27.65 2.69
N TYR A 172 -14.25 -27.08 2.35
CA TYR A 172 -14.44 -25.64 2.32
C TYR A 172 -14.15 -25.02 3.70
N MET A 173 -14.74 -25.55 4.77
CA MET A 173 -14.54 -25.01 6.13
C MET A 173 -13.09 -25.12 6.59
N LEU A 174 -12.39 -26.20 6.24
CA LEU A 174 -10.95 -26.34 6.51
C LEU A 174 -10.13 -25.23 5.81
N LYS A 175 -10.45 -24.91 4.54
CA LYS A 175 -9.78 -23.82 3.82
C LYS A 175 -10.08 -22.45 4.42
N VAL A 176 -11.28 -22.24 4.97
CA VAL A 176 -11.63 -21.01 5.68
C VAL A 176 -10.79 -20.86 6.96
N GLU A 177 -10.71 -21.92 7.77
CA GLU A 177 -9.89 -21.90 9.00
C GLU A 177 -8.41 -21.65 8.70
N GLU A 178 -7.87 -22.32 7.67
CA GLU A 178 -6.49 -22.12 7.24
C GLU A 178 -6.26 -20.68 6.76
N SER A 179 -7.15 -20.15 5.93
CA SER A 179 -7.06 -18.78 5.41
C SER A 179 -7.07 -17.72 6.52
N LEU A 180 -8.00 -17.84 7.47
CA LEU A 180 -8.09 -16.93 8.61
C LEU A 180 -6.85 -17.01 9.50
N LYS A 181 -6.30 -18.21 9.69
CA LYS A 181 -5.06 -18.40 10.44
C LYS A 181 -3.88 -17.75 9.73
N GLN A 182 -3.74 -17.97 8.42
CA GLN A 182 -2.67 -17.37 7.62
C GLN A 182 -2.74 -15.84 7.64
N GLU A 183 -3.93 -15.24 7.50
CA GLU A 183 -4.09 -13.78 7.57
C GLU A 183 -3.80 -13.22 8.97
N LYS A 184 -4.17 -13.95 10.02
CA LYS A 184 -3.84 -13.56 11.39
C LYS A 184 -2.33 -13.57 11.64
N ASP A 185 -1.64 -14.61 11.18
CA ASP A 185 -0.20 -14.75 11.31
C ASP A 185 0.53 -13.66 10.49
N ARG A 186 0.08 -13.43 9.24
CA ARG A 186 0.57 -12.35 8.37
C ARG A 186 0.41 -10.98 9.02
N ALA A 187 -0.79 -10.69 9.53
CA ALA A 187 -1.06 -9.41 10.15
C ALA A 187 -0.22 -9.19 11.41
N SER A 188 0.03 -10.25 12.19
CA SER A 188 0.91 -10.19 13.35
C SER A 188 2.36 -9.83 12.99
N CYS A 189 2.83 -10.22 11.80
CA CYS A 189 4.17 -9.90 11.32
C CYS A 189 4.32 -8.42 10.90
N TYR A 190 3.39 -7.92 10.09
CA TYR A 190 3.55 -6.60 9.48
C TYR A 190 2.27 -5.76 9.28
N LEU A 191 1.05 -6.29 9.50
CA LEU A 191 -0.22 -5.52 9.41
C LEU A 191 -0.93 -5.37 10.77
N GLN A 192 -0.20 -5.30 11.89
CA GLN A 192 -0.76 -5.39 13.24
C GLN A 192 -1.91 -4.41 13.51
N LYS A 193 -1.90 -3.26 12.83
CA LYS A 193 -2.90 -2.20 12.99
C LYS A 193 -4.23 -2.51 12.28
N SER A 194 -4.18 -3.27 11.19
CA SER A 194 -5.33 -3.66 10.37
C SER A 194 -5.81 -5.07 10.67
N GLN A 195 -5.24 -5.75 11.67
CA GLN A 195 -5.50 -7.17 11.88
C GLN A 195 -6.98 -7.49 12.07
N TYR A 196 -7.70 -6.70 12.88
CA TYR A 196 -9.12 -6.95 13.14
C TYR A 196 -9.98 -6.72 11.90
N THR A 197 -9.81 -5.58 11.23
CA THR A 197 -10.55 -5.21 10.02
C THR A 197 -10.24 -6.16 8.86
N LEU A 198 -8.99 -6.62 8.73
CA LEU A 198 -8.57 -7.61 7.76
C LEU A 198 -9.31 -8.95 7.98
N LEU A 199 -9.32 -9.45 9.21
CA LEU A 199 -9.98 -10.72 9.52
C LEU A 199 -11.50 -10.64 9.33
N GLU A 200 -12.13 -9.51 9.68
CA GLU A 200 -13.55 -9.27 9.41
C GLU A 200 -13.88 -9.32 7.91
N VAL A 201 -13.04 -8.72 7.06
CA VAL A 201 -13.21 -8.77 5.60
C VAL A 201 -13.08 -10.20 5.08
N VAL A 202 -12.07 -10.94 5.53
CA VAL A 202 -11.84 -12.33 5.10
C VAL A 202 -13.01 -13.22 5.54
N GLU A 203 -13.48 -13.08 6.77
CA GLU A 203 -14.63 -13.82 7.29
C GLU A 203 -15.92 -13.48 6.53
N HIS A 204 -16.13 -12.19 6.21
CA HIS A 204 -17.27 -11.75 5.43
C HIS A 204 -17.30 -12.41 4.05
N GLU A 205 -16.21 -12.32 3.28
CA GLU A 205 -16.14 -12.87 1.92
C GLU A 205 -16.22 -14.39 1.89
N LEU A 206 -15.65 -15.08 2.88
CA LEU A 206 -15.62 -16.54 2.91
C LEU A 206 -16.90 -17.17 3.50
N LEU A 207 -17.56 -16.52 4.46
CA LEU A 207 -18.71 -17.09 5.18
C LEU A 207 -19.99 -16.31 4.95
N SER A 208 -20.00 -15.01 5.23
CA SER A 208 -21.23 -14.20 5.21
C SER A 208 -21.86 -14.14 3.82
N VAL A 209 -21.04 -13.99 2.78
CA VAL A 209 -21.50 -13.95 1.38
C VAL A 209 -22.15 -15.29 0.94
N TYR A 210 -21.68 -16.40 1.50
CA TYR A 210 -22.06 -17.76 1.07
C TYR A 210 -22.94 -18.51 2.08
N ALA A 211 -23.46 -17.83 3.12
CA ALA A 211 -24.16 -18.44 4.25
C ALA A 211 -25.25 -19.44 3.81
N SER A 212 -26.16 -19.04 2.92
CA SER A 212 -27.24 -19.92 2.44
C SER A 212 -26.74 -21.15 1.67
N GLN A 213 -25.70 -20.98 0.82
CA GLN A 213 -25.14 -22.09 0.05
C GLN A 213 -24.37 -23.08 0.94
N LEU A 214 -23.74 -22.57 1.99
CA LEU A 214 -23.06 -23.39 2.99
C LEU A 214 -24.05 -24.21 3.83
N GLU A 215 -25.20 -23.62 4.17
CA GLU A 215 -26.29 -24.36 4.82
C GLU A 215 -26.80 -25.50 3.93
N GLU A 216 -27.07 -25.23 2.65
CA GLU A 216 -27.51 -26.26 1.70
C GLU A 216 -26.49 -27.38 1.54
N LYS A 217 -25.20 -27.04 1.36
CA LYS A 217 -24.11 -28.03 1.26
C LYS A 217 -23.97 -28.87 2.52
N LYS A 218 -24.06 -28.25 3.70
CA LYS A 218 -23.97 -28.98 4.97
C LYS A 218 -25.03 -30.08 5.07
N MET A 219 -26.26 -29.77 4.65
CA MET A 219 -27.36 -30.75 4.66
C MET A 219 -27.12 -31.89 3.65
N LEU A 220 -26.50 -31.61 2.50
CA LEU A 220 -26.17 -32.64 1.51
C LEU A 220 -25.08 -33.60 2.01
N ASP A 221 -23.99 -33.06 2.57
CA ASP A 221 -22.88 -33.85 3.13
C ASP A 221 -23.33 -34.73 4.33
N GLU A 222 -24.27 -34.26 5.14
CA GLU A 222 -24.82 -35.04 6.26
C GLU A 222 -25.71 -36.20 5.79
N ASN A 223 -26.37 -36.07 4.64
CA ASN A 223 -27.24 -37.09 4.07
C ASN A 223 -26.48 -38.16 3.26
N GLU A 224 -25.28 -37.88 2.75
CA GLU A 224 -24.45 -38.86 2.05
C GLU A 224 -23.70 -39.84 2.99
N VAL A 225 -23.59 -39.51 4.27
CA VAL A 225 -22.90 -40.33 5.30
C VAL A 225 -23.88 -41.21 6.10
N ALA A 226 -25.19 -41.03 5.90
CA ALA A 226 -26.27 -41.77 6.58
C ALA A 226 -26.77 -42.99 5.75
#